data_AF-A0A2N2MRD4-F1
#
_entry.id   AF-A0A2N2MRD4-F1
#
_cell.length_a   1.000
_cell.length_b   1.000
_cell.length_c   1.000
_cell.angle_alpha   90.00
_cell.angle_beta   90.00
_cell.angle_gamma   90.00
#
_symmetry.space_group_name_H-M   'P 1'
#
loop_
_entity.id
_entity.type
_entity.pdbx_description
1 polymer ?
#
loop_
_entity_poly.entity_id
_entity_poly.type
_entity_poly.pdbx_seq_one_letter_code
_entity_poly.pdbx_strand_id
1 'polypeptide(L)' 'MDIFHSADDRNQYLQFIKEESRRCEIEILAWCLMNNHVHFYCGAAY' A
#
# COMPACT_ATOMS: atom_id res chain seq x y z
N MET A 1 3.95 -17.06 -7.95
CA MET A 1 2.92 -16.42 -8.81
C MET A 1 2.99 -14.94 -8.52
N ASP A 2 3.26 -14.14 -9.53
CA ASP A 2 3.36 -12.68 -9.37
C ASP A 2 1.96 -12.06 -9.45
N ILE A 3 1.75 -11.03 -8.63
CA ILE A 3 0.52 -10.24 -8.55
C ILE A 3 0.72 -8.93 -9.32
N PHE A 4 1.86 -8.27 -9.10
CA PHE A 4 2.25 -7.05 -9.80
C PHE A 4 3.16 -7.41 -10.98
N HIS A 5 2.70 -7.12 -12.20
CA HIS A 5 3.44 -7.41 -13.43
C HIS A 5 4.21 -6.18 -13.92
N SER A 6 3.87 -5.01 -13.42
CA SER A 6 4.47 -3.73 -13.80
C SER A 6 4.61 -2.77 -12.61
N ALA A 7 5.37 -1.69 -12.82
CA ALA A 7 5.40 -0.59 -11.86
C ALA A 7 4.06 0.16 -11.79
N ASP A 8 3.26 0.13 -12.85
CA ASP A 8 1.95 0.76 -12.89
C ASP A 8 0.97 0.06 -11.95
N ASP A 9 0.96 -1.28 -11.94
CA ASP A 9 0.13 -2.07 -11.01
C ASP A 9 0.42 -1.69 -9.54
N ARG A 10 1.70 -1.52 -9.21
CA ARG A 10 2.13 -1.09 -7.86
C ARG A 10 1.68 0.33 -7.55
N ASN A 11 1.77 1.24 -8.51
CA ASN A 11 1.33 2.62 -8.34
C ASN A 11 -0.18 2.72 -8.15
N GLN A 12 -0.98 1.99 -8.94
CA GLN A 12 -2.43 1.93 -8.78
C GLN A 12 -2.80 1.38 -7.40
N TYR A 13 -2.16 0.30 -6.97
CA TYR A 13 -2.38 -0.27 -5.64
C TYR A 13 -2.02 0.71 -4.51
N LEU A 14 -0.92 1.45 -4.64
CA LEU A 14 -0.53 2.49 -3.68
C LEU A 14 -1.55 3.64 -3.63
N GLN A 15 -2.14 4.05 -4.76
CA GLN A 15 -3.21 5.07 -4.74
C GLN A 15 -4.44 4.56 -4.00
N PHE A 16 -4.88 3.35 -4.30
CA PHE A 16 -6.00 2.71 -3.62
C PHE A 16 -5.77 2.62 -2.10
N ILE A 17 -4.60 2.13 -1.68
CA ILE A 17 -4.25 2.02 -0.26
C ILE A 17 -4.21 3.38 0.44
N LYS A 18 -3.72 4.43 -0.23
CA LYS A 18 -3.72 5.80 0.31
C LYS A 18 -5.13 6.34 0.54
N GLU A 19 -6.07 6.03 -0.35
CA GLU A 19 -7.48 6.43 -0.20
C GLU A 19 -8.14 5.68 0.95
N GLU A 20 -7.95 4.37 1.03
CA GLU A 20 -8.54 3.56 2.09
C GLU A 20 -7.91 3.82 3.47
N SER A 21 -6.60 4.07 3.54
CA SER A 21 -5.94 4.36 4.82
C SER A 21 -6.49 5.63 5.47
N ARG A 22 -6.82 6.64 4.66
CA ARG A 22 -7.51 7.86 5.12
C ARG A 22 -8.92 7.56 5.64
N ARG A 23 -9.67 6.71 4.95
CA ARG A 23 -11.03 6.31 5.37
C ARG A 23 -11.03 5.51 6.67
N CYS A 24 -9.95 4.77 6.93
CA CYS A 24 -9.77 3.97 8.14
C CYS A 24 -9.05 4.71 9.26
N GLU A 25 -8.67 5.97 9.09
CA GLU A 25 -7.88 6.74 10.08
C GLU A 25 -6.55 6.04 10.45
N ILE A 26 -5.91 5.43 9.44
CA ILE A 26 -4.62 4.77 9.55
C ILE A 26 -3.56 5.57 8.81
N GLU A 27 -2.45 5.84 9.48
CA GLU A 27 -1.27 6.43 8.85
C GLU A 27 -0.29 5.34 8.43
N ILE A 28 0.12 5.34 7.15
CA ILE A 28 1.13 4.43 6.65
C ILE A 28 2.49 5.13 6.74
N LEU A 29 3.32 4.67 7.67
CA LEU A 29 4.61 5.28 7.99
C LEU A 29 5.74 4.74 7.11
N ALA A 30 5.65 3.48 6.68
CA ALA A 30 6.58 2.87 5.73
C ALA A 30 5.92 1.72 4.95
N TRP A 31 6.43 1.42 3.76
CA TRP A 31 5.97 0.28 2.96
C TRP A 31 7.08 -0.32 2.09
N CYS A 32 6.92 -1.59 1.75
CA CYS A 32 7.75 -2.30 0.77
C CYS A 32 6.86 -3.17 -0.11
N LEU A 33 6.95 -2.99 -1.44
CA LEU A 33 6.18 -3.78 -2.42
C LEU A 33 7.13 -4.69 -3.20
N MET A 34 6.80 -5.97 -3.20
CA MET A 34 7.41 -7.00 -4.02
C MET A 34 6.38 -7.49 -5.05
N ASN A 35 6.81 -8.20 -6.09
CA ASN A 35 5.89 -8.61 -7.17
C ASN A 35 4.76 -9.52 -6.70
N ASN A 36 4.91 -10.22 -5.56
CA ASN A 36 3.95 -11.20 -5.07
C ASN A 36 3.33 -10.85 -3.70
N HIS A 37 3.81 -9.82 -2.99
CA HIS A 37 3.28 -9.43 -1.67
C HIS A 37 3.73 -8.03 -1.25
N VAL A 38 3.14 -7.50 -0.18
CA VAL A 38 3.38 -6.16 0.33
C VAL A 38 3.56 -6.17 1.84
N HIS A 39 4.38 -5.25 2.35
CA HIS A 39 4.56 -4.99 3.78
C HIS A 39 4.20 -3.54 4.07
N PHE A 40 3.44 -3.32 5.14
CA PHE A 40 3.09 -2.00 5.63
C PHE A 40 3.46 -1.86 7.10
N TYR A 41 4.02 -0.71 7.45
CA TYR A 41 4.17 -0.28 8.83
C TYR A 41 3.18 0.87 9.06
N CYS A 42 2.19 0.62 9.92
CA CYS A 42 1.07 1.52 10.14
C CYS A 42 1.06 2.04 11.58
N GLY A 43 0.70 3.31 11.74
CA GLY A 43 0.35 3.95 13.00
C GLY A 43 -1.12 4.33 13.05
N ALA A 44 -1.60 4.66 14.25
CA ALA A 44 -2.89 5.33 14.39
C ALA A 44 -2.74 6.78 13.90
N ALA A 45 -3.67 7.25 13.05
CA ALA A 45 -3.75 8.66 12.76
C ALA A 45 -4.37 9.37 13.98
N TYR A 46 -3.66 10.35 14.55
CA TYR A 46 -4.09 11.16 15.69
C TYR A 46 -4.49 12.58 15.25
#